data_AF-A0A7S2L4A6-F1
#
_entry.id   AF-A0A7S2L4A6-F1
#
_cell.length_a   1.000
_cell.length_b   1.000
_cell.length_c   1.000
_cell.angle_alpha   90.00
_cell.angle_beta   90.00
_cell.angle_gamma   90.00
#
_symmetry.space_group_name_H-M   'P 1'
#
loop_
_entity.id
_entity.type
_entity.pdbx_description
1 polymer ?
#
loop_
_entity_poly.entity_id
_entity_poly.type
_entity_poly.pdbx_seq_one_letter_code
_entity_poly.pdbx_strand_id
1 'polypeptide(L)'
;TFLTRNQSAVCGEWWEAKRESTIGSCKCSLLPNATAEQRTLRRGCELFTAWGWTTGTPKLEYYPIKCPRGFQKLVSNAFGSSGVAPVKSPSYIGILVGAFVALVVCSTLGVLNWCWRLKQNRKVEFEARRKRINRKENTWKNNPNFAAADAAA
;
A
#
# COMPACT_ATOMS: atom_id res chain seq x y z
N THR A 1 -19.97 -27.34 -4.25
CA THR A 1 -18.49 -27.36 -4.21
C THR A 1 -17.97 -26.53 -5.39
N PHE A 2 -16.88 -25.79 -5.21
CA PHE A 2 -16.34 -24.83 -6.20
C PHE A 2 -15.36 -25.44 -7.22
N LEU A 3 -15.00 -26.72 -7.04
CA LEU A 3 -14.11 -27.49 -7.90
C LEU A 3 -14.76 -28.81 -8.29
N THR A 4 -14.41 -29.33 -9.46
CA THR A 4 -14.69 -30.72 -9.82
C THR A 4 -13.77 -31.67 -9.05
N ARG A 5 -14.14 -32.95 -8.97
CA ARG A 5 -13.30 -34.00 -8.35
C ARG A 5 -11.88 -34.02 -8.91
N ASN A 6 -11.75 -33.91 -10.24
CA ASN A 6 -10.45 -33.92 -10.91
C ASN A 6 -9.62 -32.67 -10.57
N GLN A 7 -10.26 -31.49 -10.53
CA GLN A 7 -9.58 -30.25 -10.14
C GLN A 7 -9.08 -30.27 -8.70
N SER A 8 -9.82 -30.88 -7.78
CA SER A 8 -9.36 -31.05 -6.39
C SER A 8 -8.23 -32.08 -6.24
N ALA A 9 -8.03 -32.97 -7.22
CA ALA A 9 -7.03 -34.04 -7.17
C ALA A 9 -5.66 -33.65 -7.71
N VAL A 10 -5.48 -32.43 -8.24
CA VAL A 10 -4.25 -31.95 -8.90
C VAL A 10 -2.97 -32.19 -8.10
N CYS A 11 -3.06 -32.17 -6.77
CA CYS A 11 -1.93 -32.46 -5.88
C CYS A 11 -2.21 -33.59 -4.90
N GLY A 12 -3.15 -34.49 -5.18
CA GLY A 12 -3.45 -35.64 -4.32
C GLY A 12 -2.38 -36.75 -4.40
N GLU A 13 -1.82 -36.94 -5.59
CA GLU A 13 -0.92 -38.06 -5.91
C GLU A 13 0.54 -37.60 -6.10
N TRP A 14 0.90 -36.42 -5.60
CA TRP A 14 2.24 -35.83 -5.80
C TRP A 14 3.39 -36.74 -5.35
N TRP A 15 3.13 -37.60 -4.36
CA TRP A 15 4.09 -38.50 -3.73
C TRP A 15 4.26 -39.84 -4.48
N GLU A 16 3.32 -40.23 -5.35
CA GLU A 16 3.38 -41.51 -6.07
C GLU A 16 4.36 -41.48 -7.25
N ALA A 17 4.56 -40.30 -7.84
CA ALA A 17 5.38 -40.12 -9.03
C ALA A 17 6.91 -40.12 -8.77
N LYS A 18 7.38 -40.72 -7.66
CA LYS A 18 8.79 -40.71 -7.19
C LYS A 18 9.40 -39.31 -7.13
N ARG A 19 8.60 -38.29 -6.84
CA ARG A 19 9.09 -36.91 -6.80
C ARG A 19 9.68 -36.57 -5.45
N GLU A 20 10.72 -35.74 -5.47
CA GLU A 20 11.52 -35.42 -4.28
C GLU A 20 10.75 -34.58 -3.26
N SER A 21 9.85 -33.69 -3.71
CA SER A 21 9.02 -32.89 -2.80
C SER A 21 7.77 -32.33 -3.48
N THR A 22 6.86 -31.71 -2.73
CA THR A 22 5.74 -30.94 -3.27
C THR A 22 6.21 -29.78 -4.16
N ILE A 23 7.39 -29.21 -3.89
CA ILE A 23 7.99 -28.15 -4.70
C ILE A 23 8.32 -28.72 -6.08
N GLY A 24 7.68 -28.16 -7.12
CA GLY A 24 7.84 -28.63 -8.51
C GLY A 24 6.97 -29.84 -8.88
N SER A 25 6.29 -30.47 -7.92
CA SER A 25 5.43 -31.64 -8.16
C SER A 25 3.96 -31.30 -8.26
N CYS A 26 3.51 -30.38 -7.41
CA CYS A 26 2.15 -29.90 -7.37
C CYS A 26 1.96 -28.73 -8.36
N LYS A 27 1.07 -28.88 -9.35
CA LYS A 27 0.80 -27.87 -10.39
C LYS A 27 -0.44 -27.03 -10.08
N CYS A 28 -0.34 -26.12 -9.11
CA CYS A 28 -1.47 -25.29 -8.69
C CYS A 28 -2.07 -24.40 -9.79
N SER A 29 -1.34 -24.15 -10.87
CA SER A 29 -1.86 -23.44 -12.04
C SER A 29 -3.00 -24.17 -12.75
N LEU A 30 -3.17 -25.47 -12.54
CA LEU A 30 -4.26 -26.28 -13.09
C LEU A 30 -5.58 -26.08 -12.33
N LEU A 31 -5.54 -25.46 -11.14
CA LEU A 31 -6.76 -25.07 -10.44
C LEU A 31 -7.36 -23.82 -11.10
N PRO A 32 -8.69 -23.77 -11.30
CA PRO A 32 -9.36 -22.59 -11.83
C PRO A 32 -9.17 -21.41 -10.87
N ASN A 33 -9.31 -20.19 -11.39
CA ASN A 33 -9.10 -18.95 -10.65
C ASN A 33 -10.13 -17.86 -11.00
N ALA A 34 -11.27 -18.24 -11.59
CA ALA A 34 -12.28 -17.29 -12.05
C ALA A 34 -13.06 -16.67 -10.88
N THR A 35 -13.41 -17.46 -9.88
CA THR A 35 -14.15 -16.99 -8.70
C THR A 35 -13.24 -16.68 -7.52
N ALA A 36 -13.75 -15.97 -6.50
CA ALA A 36 -12.98 -15.67 -5.29
C ALA A 36 -12.65 -16.95 -4.49
N GLU A 37 -13.56 -17.91 -4.49
CA GLU A 37 -13.44 -19.21 -3.85
C GLU A 37 -12.37 -20.04 -4.55
N GLN A 38 -12.40 -20.09 -5.88
CA GLN A 38 -11.39 -20.78 -6.68
C GLN A 38 -9.99 -20.19 -6.46
N ARG A 39 -9.85 -18.87 -6.42
CA ARG A 39 -8.59 -18.20 -6.07
C ARG A 39 -8.10 -18.55 -4.67
N THR A 40 -9.03 -18.66 -3.70
CA THR A 40 -8.69 -19.06 -2.33
C THR A 40 -8.19 -20.50 -2.28
N LEU A 41 -8.85 -21.43 -2.99
CA LEU A 41 -8.41 -22.82 -3.08
C LEU A 41 -7.05 -22.95 -3.78
N ARG A 42 -6.83 -22.20 -4.85
CA ARG A 42 -5.52 -22.13 -5.53
C ARG A 42 -4.43 -21.61 -4.61
N ARG A 43 -4.69 -20.58 -3.81
CA ARG A 43 -3.74 -20.09 -2.80
C ARG A 43 -3.41 -21.14 -1.73
N GLY A 44 -4.40 -21.95 -1.33
CA GLY A 44 -4.18 -23.09 -0.44
C GLY A 44 -3.24 -24.14 -1.06
N CYS A 45 -3.42 -24.45 -2.34
CA CYS A 45 -2.52 -25.32 -3.09
C CYS A 45 -1.09 -24.76 -3.14
N GLU A 46 -0.93 -23.46 -3.38
CA GLU A 46 0.38 -22.80 -3.43
C GLU A 46 1.08 -22.84 -2.06
N LEU A 47 0.33 -22.65 -0.97
CA LEU A 47 0.86 -22.79 0.39
C LEU A 47 1.29 -24.24 0.68
N PHE A 48 0.47 -25.22 0.31
CA PHE A 48 0.80 -26.64 0.44
C PHE A 48 2.08 -26.99 -0.34
N THR A 49 2.22 -26.45 -1.55
CA THR A 49 3.43 -26.61 -2.36
C THR A 49 4.65 -26.04 -1.65
N ALA A 50 4.53 -24.83 -1.10
CA ALA A 50 5.60 -24.12 -0.42
C ALA A 50 6.06 -24.78 0.89
N TRP A 51 5.22 -25.64 1.51
CA TRP A 51 5.63 -26.45 2.66
C TRP A 51 6.72 -27.48 2.33
N GLY A 52 6.86 -27.87 1.06
CA GLY A 52 7.96 -28.73 0.63
C GLY A 52 7.94 -30.14 1.21
N TRP A 53 6.75 -30.73 1.39
CA TRP A 53 6.65 -32.11 1.88
C TRP A 53 7.42 -33.06 0.97
N THR A 54 8.19 -33.96 1.57
CA THR A 54 9.01 -34.97 0.86
C THR A 54 8.44 -36.38 0.98
N THR A 55 7.50 -36.59 1.91
CA THR A 55 6.74 -37.83 2.07
C THR A 55 5.24 -37.55 2.13
N GLY A 56 4.44 -38.40 1.49
CA GLY A 56 2.97 -38.34 1.53
C GLY A 56 2.37 -38.88 2.82
N THR A 57 3.10 -39.73 3.55
CA THR A 57 2.65 -40.40 4.77
C THR A 57 3.66 -40.23 5.92
N PRO A 58 3.88 -38.99 6.37
CA PRO A 58 4.80 -38.73 7.48
C PRO A 58 4.28 -39.40 8.76
N LYS A 59 5.16 -40.13 9.46
CA LYS A 59 4.91 -40.57 10.83
C LYS A 59 5.31 -39.44 11.77
N LEU A 60 4.36 -38.96 12.56
CA LEU A 60 4.54 -37.81 13.44
C LEU A 60 4.10 -38.17 14.86
N GLU A 61 4.83 -37.66 15.83
CA GLU A 61 4.39 -37.62 17.22
C GLU A 61 3.73 -36.26 17.48
N TYR A 62 2.65 -36.25 18.24
CA TYR A 62 1.94 -35.02 18.59
C TYR A 62 1.59 -35.02 20.06
N TYR A 63 1.45 -33.83 20.62
CA TYR A 63 0.94 -33.62 21.96
C TYR A 63 -0.11 -32.51 21.93
N PRO A 64 -1.15 -32.61 22.79
CA PRO A 64 -2.18 -31.58 22.85
C PRO A 64 -1.59 -30.27 23.40
N ILE A 65 -1.85 -29.18 22.69
CA ILE A 65 -1.51 -27.83 23.14
C ILE A 65 -2.78 -27.00 23.29
N LYS A 66 -2.69 -25.93 24.09
CA LYS A 66 -3.73 -24.90 24.10
C LYS A 66 -3.84 -24.27 22.71
N CYS A 67 -5.05 -24.24 22.17
CA CYS A 67 -5.30 -23.72 20.84
C CYS A 67 -4.83 -22.26 20.71
N PRO A 68 -3.87 -21.92 19.82
CA PRO A 68 -3.36 -20.57 19.68
C PRO A 68 -4.46 -19.58 19.31
N ARG A 69 -4.50 -18.40 19.95
CA ARG A 69 -5.54 -17.38 19.70
C ARG A 69 -5.66 -16.99 18.22
N GLY A 70 -4.52 -16.90 17.51
CA GLY A 70 -4.49 -16.61 16.08
C GLY A 70 -5.19 -17.68 15.25
N PHE A 71 -4.95 -18.96 15.59
CA PHE A 71 -5.61 -20.08 14.93
C PHE A 71 -7.11 -20.12 15.22
N GLN A 72 -7.52 -19.91 16.47
CA GLN A 72 -8.93 -19.80 16.85
C GLN A 72 -9.64 -18.73 16.03
N LYS A 73 -9.05 -17.53 15.95
CA LYS A 73 -9.60 -16.41 15.18
C LYS A 73 -9.69 -16.73 13.68
N LEU A 74 -8.73 -17.47 13.13
CA LEU A 74 -8.76 -17.86 11.72
C LEU A 74 -9.91 -18.83 11.45
N VAL A 75 -9.99 -19.93 12.24
CA VAL A 75 -10.96 -21.00 12.03
C VAL A 75 -12.39 -20.55 12.36
N SER A 76 -12.58 -19.77 13.43
CA SER A 76 -13.91 -19.28 13.82
C SER A 76 -14.55 -18.36 12.77
N ASN A 77 -13.74 -17.72 11.93
CA ASN A 77 -14.21 -16.86 10.84
C ASN A 77 -14.39 -17.62 9.52
N ALA A 78 -13.88 -18.85 9.41
CA ALA A 78 -13.97 -19.67 8.20
C ALA A 78 -15.31 -20.42 8.10
N PHE A 79 -16.02 -20.59 9.22
CA PHE A 79 -17.28 -21.34 9.30
C PHE A 79 -18.33 -20.56 10.08
N GLY A 80 -19.58 -20.59 9.61
CA GLY A 80 -20.77 -20.08 10.29
C GLY A 80 -21.82 -21.16 10.47
N SER A 81 -23.02 -20.78 10.93
CA SER A 81 -24.14 -21.72 11.16
C SER A 81 -24.59 -22.46 9.90
N SER A 82 -24.35 -21.89 8.73
CA SER A 82 -24.66 -22.48 7.41
C SER A 82 -23.47 -23.21 6.76
N GLY A 83 -22.37 -23.43 7.47
CA GLY A 83 -21.17 -24.09 6.95
C GLY A 83 -20.05 -23.13 6.59
N VAL A 84 -19.37 -23.35 5.45
CA VAL A 84 -18.23 -22.52 5.02
C VAL A 84 -18.68 -21.07 4.82
N ALA A 85 -18.01 -20.14 5.47
CA ALA A 85 -18.29 -18.72 5.34
C ALA A 85 -17.97 -18.22 3.92
N PRO A 86 -18.75 -17.27 3.37
CA PRO A 86 -18.49 -16.70 2.05
C PRO A 86 -17.13 -15.99 2.03
N VAL A 87 -16.42 -16.12 0.91
CA VAL A 87 -15.10 -15.48 0.74
C VAL A 87 -15.29 -13.97 0.66
N LYS A 88 -14.71 -13.26 1.63
CA LYS A 88 -14.67 -11.78 1.62
C LYS A 88 -13.65 -11.32 0.57
N SER A 89 -14.12 -11.02 -0.63
CA SER A 89 -13.27 -10.38 -1.64
C SER A 89 -12.96 -8.93 -1.22
N PRO A 90 -11.73 -8.44 -1.46
CA PRO A 90 -11.43 -7.03 -1.24
C PRO A 90 -12.36 -6.20 -2.12
N SER A 91 -13.16 -5.34 -1.48
CA SER A 91 -14.07 -4.45 -2.19
C SER A 91 -13.26 -3.45 -2.98
N TYR A 92 -13.33 -3.55 -4.31
CA TYR A 92 -12.67 -2.62 -5.23
C TYR A 92 -13.09 -1.18 -4.98
N ILE A 93 -14.33 -0.98 -4.52
CA ILE A 93 -14.86 0.33 -4.10
C ILE A 93 -14.01 0.92 -2.97
N GLY A 94 -13.61 0.11 -1.98
CA GLY A 94 -12.77 0.59 -0.88
C GLY A 94 -11.38 1.04 -1.35
N ILE A 95 -10.81 0.35 -2.33
CA ILE A 95 -9.51 0.72 -2.93
C ILE A 95 -9.65 2.02 -3.73
N LEU A 96 -10.71 2.16 -4.54
CA LEU A 96 -10.97 3.36 -5.32
C LEU A 96 -11.22 4.59 -4.43
N VAL A 97 -12.01 4.43 -3.37
CA VAL A 97 -12.26 5.51 -2.40
C VAL A 97 -10.97 5.91 -1.71
N GLY A 98 -10.16 4.94 -1.27
CA GLY A 98 -8.85 5.21 -0.67
C GLY A 98 -7.91 5.98 -1.60
N ALA A 99 -7.84 5.58 -2.87
CA ALA A 99 -7.03 6.26 -3.88
C ALA A 99 -7.53 7.69 -4.16
N PHE A 100 -8.83 7.89 -4.26
CA PHE A 100 -9.42 9.21 -4.50
C PHE A 100 -9.14 10.16 -3.33
N VAL A 101 -9.33 9.70 -2.08
CA VAL A 101 -9.03 10.48 -0.88
C VAL A 101 -7.54 10.87 -0.85
N ALA A 102 -6.63 9.93 -1.16
CA ALA A 102 -5.21 10.23 -1.23
C ALA A 102 -4.88 11.31 -2.28
N LEU A 103 -5.49 11.24 -3.47
CA LEU A 103 -5.30 12.25 -4.51
C LEU A 103 -5.80 13.64 -4.10
N VAL A 104 -6.96 13.72 -3.45
CA VAL A 104 -7.52 14.98 -2.94
C VAL A 104 -6.62 15.57 -1.85
N VAL A 105 -6.14 14.74 -0.92
CA VAL A 105 -5.22 15.18 0.15
C VAL A 105 -3.89 15.65 -0.43
N CYS A 106 -3.28 14.89 -1.35
CA CYS A 106 -2.03 15.30 -2.01
C CYS A 106 -2.20 16.60 -2.80
N SER A 107 -3.32 16.77 -3.51
CA SER A 107 -3.63 17.98 -4.26
C SER A 107 -3.76 19.18 -3.33
N THR A 108 -4.52 19.06 -2.23
CA THR A 108 -4.71 20.16 -1.27
C THR A 108 -3.42 20.54 -0.55
N LEU A 109 -2.61 19.57 -0.11
CA LEU A 109 -1.29 19.83 0.46
C LEU A 109 -0.33 20.49 -0.55
N GLY A 110 -0.37 20.04 -1.81
CA GLY A 110 0.39 20.64 -2.90
C GLY A 110 0.02 22.10 -3.15
N VAL A 111 -1.28 22.43 -3.19
CA VAL A 111 -1.76 23.82 -3.34
C VAL A 111 -1.36 24.67 -2.14
N LEU A 112 -1.52 24.17 -0.91
CA LEU A 112 -1.12 24.92 0.29
C LEU A 112 0.38 25.22 0.29
N ASN A 113 1.22 24.23 -0.04
CA ASN A 113 2.66 24.41 -0.15
C ASN A 113 3.02 25.42 -1.26
N TRP A 114 2.36 25.35 -2.41
CA TRP A 114 2.56 26.31 -3.51
C TRP A 114 2.15 27.74 -3.12
N CYS A 115 0.98 27.92 -2.51
CA CYS A 115 0.52 29.21 -2.01
C CYS A 115 1.47 29.80 -0.97
N TRP A 116 2.00 28.97 -0.07
CA TRP A 116 2.96 29.41 0.95
C TRP A 116 4.27 29.89 0.31
N ARG A 117 4.78 29.16 -0.69
CA ARG A 117 5.96 29.54 -1.48
C ARG A 117 5.76 30.86 -2.22
N LEU A 118 4.60 31.04 -2.87
CA LEU A 118 4.26 32.30 -3.55
C LEU A 118 4.17 33.49 -2.58
N LYS A 119 3.67 33.27 -1.36
CA LYS A 119 3.60 34.33 -0.33
C LYS A 119 5.01 34.74 0.14
N GLN A 120 5.92 33.79 0.30
CA GLN A 120 7.31 34.07 0.67
C GLN A 120 8.03 34.87 -0.42
N ASN A 121 7.93 34.46 -1.68
CA ASN A 121 8.57 35.18 -2.80
C ASN A 121 8.11 36.65 -2.87
N ARG A 122 6.80 36.90 -2.70
CA ARG A 122 6.26 38.26 -2.66
C ARG A 122 6.81 39.08 -1.50
N LYS A 123 6.95 38.50 -0.30
CA LYS A 123 7.56 39.20 0.86
C LYS A 123 8.99 39.65 0.56
N VAL A 124 9.81 38.76 -0.01
CA VAL A 124 11.19 39.08 -0.38
C VAL A 124 11.25 40.20 -1.42
N GLU A 125 10.37 40.19 -2.42
CA GLU A 125 10.30 41.27 -3.41
C GLU A 125 9.90 42.62 -2.79
N PHE A 126 8.95 42.63 -1.85
CA PHE A 126 8.54 43.85 -1.17
C PHE A 126 9.68 44.43 -0.32
N GLU A 127 10.41 43.59 0.43
CA GLU A 127 11.57 44.03 1.19
C GLU A 127 12.69 44.56 0.29
N ALA A 128 12.93 43.92 -0.87
CA ALA A 128 13.90 44.38 -1.86
C ALA A 128 13.51 45.71 -2.51
N ARG A 129 12.22 45.94 -2.80
CA ARG A 129 11.71 47.23 -3.30
C ARG A 129 11.86 48.33 -2.25
N ARG A 130 11.50 48.06 -0.99
CA ARG A 130 11.62 49.02 0.12
C ARG A 130 13.07 49.44 0.36
N LYS A 131 14.01 48.50 0.36
CA LYS A 131 15.46 48.79 0.47
C LYS A 131 15.96 49.69 -0.68
N ARG A 132 15.47 49.47 -1.91
CA ARG A 132 15.82 50.32 -3.07
C ARG A 132 15.32 51.76 -2.91
N ILE A 133 14.09 51.96 -2.42
CA ILE A 133 13.52 53.29 -2.17
C ILE A 133 14.31 54.01 -1.08
N ASN A 134 14.54 53.38 0.07
CA ASN A 134 15.32 53.98 1.16
C ASN A 134 16.75 54.33 0.74
N ARG A 135 17.39 53.50 -0.08
CA ARG A 135 18.74 53.81 -0.60
C ARG A 135 18.71 55.08 -1.45
N LYS A 136 17.74 55.22 -2.37
CA LYS A 136 17.59 56.44 -3.17
C LYS A 136 17.33 57.66 -2.30
N GLU A 137 16.47 57.55 -1.30
CA GLU A 137 16.16 58.65 -0.38
C GLU A 137 17.40 59.10 0.42
N ASN A 138 18.21 58.16 0.91
CA ASN A 138 19.46 58.47 1.59
C ASN A 138 20.49 59.11 0.65
N THR A 139 20.57 58.66 -0.62
CA THR A 139 21.43 59.28 -1.63
C THR A 139 21.00 60.71 -1.96
N TRP A 140 19.69 60.96 -2.05
CA TRP A 140 19.13 62.30 -2.24
C TRP A 140 19.47 63.23 -1.05
N LYS A 141 19.25 62.78 0.19
CA LYS A 141 19.54 63.58 1.40
C LYS A 141 21.03 63.89 1.57
N ASN A 142 21.92 62.99 1.15
CA ASN A 142 23.37 63.16 1.28
C ASN A 142 24.02 63.83 0.06
N ASN A 143 23.24 64.31 -0.92
CA ASN A 143 23.78 64.95 -2.11
C ASN A 143 24.20 66.41 -1.80
N PRO A 144 25.50 66.75 -1.84
CA PRO A 144 26.01 68.07 -1.45
C PRO A 144 25.50 69.20 -2.35
N ASN A 145 25.02 68.89 -3.56
CA ASN A 145 24.45 69.88 -4.48
C ASN A 145 23.13 70.48 -3.98
N PHE A 146 22.39 69.79 -3.11
CA PHE A 146 21.17 70.31 -2.49
C PHE A 146 21.47 71.11 -1.21
N ALA A 147 22.44 70.66 -0.41
CA ALA A 147 22.86 71.39 0.80
C ALA A 147 23.42 72.79 0.50
N ALA A 148 24.00 73.00 -0.69
CA ALA A 148 24.48 74.30 -1.14
C ALA A 148 23.36 75.25 -1.59
N ALA A 149 22.21 74.74 -2.02
CA ALA A 149 21.08 75.56 -2.47
C ALA A 149 20.31 76.18 -1.29
N ASP A 150 20.21 75.47 -0.16
CA ASP A 150 19.54 75.97 1.05
C ASP A 150 20.39 76.99 1.85
N ALA A 151 21.71 77.05 1.59
CA ALA A 151 22.62 78.00 2.25
C ALA A 151 22.75 79.35 1.52
N ALA A 152 22.09 79.51 0.36
CA ALA A 152 22.16 80.70 -0.48
C ALA A 152 20.84 81.54 -0.51
N ALA A 153 19.87 81.20 0.35
CA ALA A 153 18.65 81.96 0.59
C ALA A 153 18.66 82.56 2.01
#